data_AF-A0A1M4TN50-F1
#
_entry.id   AF-A0A1M4TN50-F1
#
_cell.length_a   1.000
_cell.length_b   1.000
_cell.length_c   1.000
_cell.angle_alpha   90.00
_cell.angle_beta   90.00
_cell.angle_gamma   90.00
#
_symmetry.space_group_name_H-M   'P 1'
#
loop_
_entity.id
_entity.type
_entity.pdbx_description
1 polymer ?
#
loop_
_entity_poly.entity_id
_entity_poly.type
_entity_poly.pdbx_seq_one_letter_code
_entity_poly.pdbx_strand_id
1 'polypeptide(L)'
;MTYQELAEVLALSPPRTIQRVAQALEALMREDAAKDRPFIAALVVSRQGAKLPAQGFFDLAVELGRFPADPSRHAEAYREEFRRAMAQRG
;
A
#
# COMPACT_ATOMS: atom_id res chain seq x y z
N MET A 1 -0.71 -9.91 1.75
CA MET A 1 0.56 -10.01 2.51
C MET A 1 0.50 -9.02 3.65
N THR A 2 1.03 -9.32 4.82
CA THR A 2 1.07 -8.41 5.98
C THR A 2 2.37 -7.62 6.03
N TYR A 3 2.37 -6.48 6.72
CA TYR A 3 3.60 -5.70 6.95
C TYR A 3 4.73 -6.52 7.60
N GLN A 4 4.40 -7.51 8.44
CA GLN A 4 5.37 -8.43 9.04
C GLN A 4 5.93 -9.42 8.02
N GLU A 5 5.08 -10.02 7.18
CA GLU A 5 5.55 -10.92 6.11
C GLU A 5 6.44 -10.16 5.11
N LEU A 6 6.10 -8.92 4.78
CA LEU A 6 6.95 -8.10 3.91
C LEU A 6 8.29 -7.73 4.58
N ALA A 7 8.27 -7.44 5.88
CA ALA A 7 9.50 -7.22 6.65
C ALA A 7 10.43 -8.44 6.65
N GLU A 8 9.87 -9.64 6.79
CA GLU A 8 10.60 -10.91 6.73
C GLU A 8 11.19 -11.14 5.34
N VAL A 9 10.40 -10.94 4.27
CA VAL A 9 10.87 -11.04 2.87
C VAL A 9 11.98 -10.05 2.58
N LEU A 10 11.91 -8.84 3.13
CA LEU A 10 12.94 -7.81 2.98
C LEU A 10 14.15 -8.01 3.93
N ALA A 11 14.19 -9.10 4.70
CA ALA A 11 15.23 -9.43 5.67
C ALA A 11 15.57 -8.26 6.62
N LEU A 12 14.56 -7.47 7.00
CA LEU A 12 14.77 -6.27 7.79
C LEU A 12 14.95 -6.64 9.28
N SER A 13 16.17 -6.50 9.78
CA SER A 13 16.47 -6.68 11.20
C SER A 13 15.87 -5.56 12.07
N PRO A 14 15.37 -5.86 13.28
CA PRO A 14 14.98 -4.85 14.26
C PRO A 14 16.14 -3.89 14.61
N PRO A 15 15.87 -2.66 15.08
CA PRO A 15 14.57 -2.05 15.40
C PRO A 15 13.91 -1.29 14.22
N ARG A 16 12.64 -0.88 14.40
CA ARG A 16 11.85 -0.04 13.45
C ARG A 16 11.51 -0.70 12.10
N THR A 17 11.45 -2.01 12.05
CA THR A 17 11.15 -2.81 10.86
C THR A 17 9.87 -2.34 10.13
N ILE A 18 8.78 -2.06 10.85
CA ILE A 18 7.51 -1.61 10.26
C ILE A 18 7.62 -0.23 9.60
N GLN A 19 8.34 0.71 10.21
CA GLN A 19 8.56 2.04 9.62
C GLN A 19 9.38 1.95 8.33
N ARG A 20 10.40 1.09 8.30
CA ARG A 20 11.20 0.84 7.09
C ARG A 20 10.37 0.22 5.97
N VAL A 21 9.48 -0.72 6.31
CA VAL A 21 8.53 -1.29 5.36
C VAL A 21 7.59 -0.21 4.83
N ALA A 22 7.04 0.65 5.69
CA ALA A 22 6.18 1.75 5.26
C ALA A 22 6.89 2.67 4.27
N GLN A 23 8.12 3.10 4.58
CA GLN A 23 8.92 3.93 3.66
C GLN A 23 9.21 3.25 2.31
N ALA A 24 9.50 1.95 2.32
CA ALA A 24 9.70 1.20 1.09
C ALA A 24 8.41 1.12 0.25
N LEU A 25 7.25 0.93 0.89
CA LEU A 25 5.96 0.93 0.22
C LEU A 25 5.61 2.30 -0.35
N GLU A 26 5.89 3.37 0.38
CA GLU A 26 5.68 4.73 -0.10
C GLU A 26 6.56 5.05 -1.32
N ALA A 27 7.83 4.61 -1.31
CA ALA A 27 8.72 4.75 -2.46
C ALA A 27 8.16 3.99 -3.69
N LEU A 28 7.70 2.74 -3.49
CA LEU A 28 7.07 1.95 -4.56
C LEU A 28 5.80 2.61 -5.09
N MET A 29 4.94 3.17 -4.24
CA MET A 29 3.74 3.88 -4.69
C MET A 29 4.06 5.08 -5.57
N ARG A 30 5.11 5.85 -5.23
CA ARG A 30 5.56 6.97 -6.07
C ARG A 30 6.04 6.50 -7.44
N GLU A 31 6.78 5.39 -7.48
CA GLU A 31 7.21 4.79 -8.74
C GLU A 31 6.05 4.24 -9.56
N ASP A 32 5.11 3.55 -8.93
CA ASP A 32 3.92 3.01 -9.58
C ASP A 32 3.06 4.14 -10.14
N ALA A 33 2.85 5.22 -9.38
CA ALA A 33 2.14 6.42 -9.85
C ALA A 33 2.84 7.07 -11.05
N ALA A 34 4.16 7.22 -10.99
CA ALA A 34 4.94 7.79 -12.09
C ALA A 34 4.89 6.93 -13.37
N LYS A 35 4.69 5.62 -13.23
CA LYS A 35 4.59 4.65 -14.33
C LYS A 35 3.13 4.34 -14.72
N ASP A 36 2.16 5.03 -14.11
CA ASP A 36 0.71 4.75 -14.20
C ASP A 36 0.34 3.27 -13.98
N ARG A 37 1.07 2.62 -13.08
CA ARG A 37 0.86 1.22 -12.67
C ARG A 37 -0.01 1.16 -11.41
N PRO A 38 -0.72 0.04 -11.20
CA PRO A 38 -1.45 -0.16 -9.96
C PRO A 38 -0.49 -0.32 -8.79
N PHE A 39 -0.87 0.21 -7.63
CA PHE A 39 -0.05 0.18 -6.43
C PHE A 39 0.09 -1.24 -5.90
N ILE A 40 1.31 -1.79 -5.98
CA ILE A 40 1.62 -3.09 -5.35
C ILE A 40 1.44 -3.00 -3.82
N ALA A 41 1.64 -1.80 -3.25
CA ALA A 41 1.38 -1.52 -1.84
C ALA A 41 -0.07 -1.79 -1.41
N ALA A 42 -1.06 -1.75 -2.33
CA ALA A 42 -2.45 -2.10 -2.02
C ALA A 42 -2.61 -3.57 -1.57
N LEU A 43 -1.69 -4.45 -1.99
CA LEU A 43 -1.69 -5.87 -1.63
C LEU A 43 -1.14 -6.15 -0.22
N VAL A 44 -0.56 -5.12 0.41
CA VAL A 44 0.01 -5.19 1.75
C VAL A 44 -0.99 -4.62 2.75
N VAL A 45 -1.52 -5.51 3.58
CA VAL A 45 -2.60 -5.19 4.53
C VAL A 45 -2.11 -5.28 5.97
N SER A 46 -2.73 -4.53 6.87
CA SER A 46 -2.49 -4.72 8.30
C SER A 46 -3.00 -6.09 8.75
N ARG A 47 -2.28 -6.74 9.68
CA ARG A 47 -2.73 -7.96 10.37
C ARG A 47 -3.83 -7.66 11.40
N GLN A 48 -3.89 -6.44 11.90
CA GLN A 48 -4.83 -5.97 12.92
C GLN A 48 -5.87 -5.05 12.24
N GLY A 49 -7.12 -5.52 12.15
CA GLY A 49 -8.26 -4.73 11.66
C GLY A 49 -8.51 -4.82 10.15
N ALA A 50 -9.70 -5.33 9.77
CA ALA A 50 -10.36 -5.23 8.46
C ALA A 50 -9.58 -5.59 7.17
N LYS A 51 -8.33 -6.08 7.23
CA LYS A 51 -7.47 -6.30 6.05
C LYS A 51 -7.32 -5.04 5.19
N LEU A 52 -7.22 -3.88 5.82
CA LEU A 52 -6.98 -2.62 5.13
C LEU A 52 -5.50 -2.20 5.26
N PRO A 53 -4.96 -1.44 4.29
CA PRO A 53 -3.67 -0.78 4.41
C PRO A 53 -3.65 0.21 5.59
N ALA A 54 -2.46 0.59 6.04
CA ALA A 54 -2.31 1.64 7.06
C ALA A 54 -2.79 3.01 6.53
N GLN A 55 -3.14 3.93 7.43
CA GLN A 55 -3.62 5.28 7.05
C GLN A 55 -2.66 6.01 6.09
N GLY A 56 -1.35 5.92 6.30
CA GLY A 56 -0.36 6.56 5.45
C GLY A 56 -0.38 6.11 3.98
N PHE A 57 -0.90 4.91 3.68
CA PHE A 57 -1.16 4.50 2.30
C PHE A 57 -2.23 5.38 1.65
N PHE A 58 -3.34 5.63 2.36
CA PHE A 58 -4.43 6.45 1.82
C PHE A 58 -3.99 7.90 1.66
N ASP A 59 -3.28 8.44 2.64
CA ASP A 59 -2.76 9.82 2.58
C ASP A 59 -1.85 10.00 1.36
N LEU A 60 -0.90 9.08 1.14
CA LEU A 60 -0.01 9.15 -0.02
C LEU A 60 -0.74 8.89 -1.35
N ALA A 61 -1.74 8.01 -1.37
CA ALA A 61 -2.52 7.77 -2.59
C ALA A 61 -3.33 9.00 -3.02
N VAL A 62 -3.81 9.79 -2.07
CA VAL A 62 -4.45 11.10 -2.33
C VAL A 62 -3.41 12.12 -2.79
N GLU A 63 -2.25 12.20 -2.13
CA GLU A 63 -1.14 13.10 -2.51
C GLU A 63 -0.68 12.84 -3.95
N LEU A 64 -0.62 11.57 -4.36
CA LEU A 64 -0.26 11.16 -5.72
C LEU A 64 -1.41 11.33 -6.73
N GLY A 65 -2.55 11.88 -6.32
CA GLY A 65 -3.71 12.11 -7.18
C GLY A 65 -4.40 10.83 -7.65
N ARG A 66 -4.10 9.68 -7.04
CA ARG A 66 -4.69 8.39 -7.41
C ARG A 66 -6.02 8.13 -6.71
N PHE A 67 -6.15 8.63 -5.49
CA PHE A 67 -7.34 8.46 -4.66
C PHE A 67 -8.06 9.79 -4.47
N PRO A 68 -9.40 9.79 -4.34
CA PRO A 68 -10.15 10.99 -4.01
C PRO A 68 -9.82 11.45 -2.59
N ALA A 69 -9.76 12.76 -2.36
CA ALA A 69 -9.49 13.33 -1.03
C ALA A 69 -10.62 13.09 -0.01
N ASP A 70 -11.78 12.59 -0.45
CA ASP A 70 -12.90 12.22 0.42
C ASP A 70 -12.64 10.85 1.08
N PRO A 71 -12.46 10.79 2.42
CA PRO A 71 -12.22 9.53 3.13
C PRO A 71 -13.32 8.50 2.96
N SER A 72 -14.57 8.93 2.73
CA SER A 72 -15.71 8.03 2.51
C SER A 72 -15.55 7.21 1.24
N ARG A 73 -14.79 7.73 0.26
CA ARG A 73 -14.53 7.08 -1.04
C ARG A 73 -13.24 6.28 -1.07
N HIS A 74 -12.38 6.40 -0.05
CA HIS A 74 -11.11 5.66 0.04
C HIS A 74 -11.31 4.14 -0.01
N ALA A 75 -12.36 3.62 0.65
CA ALA A 75 -12.62 2.19 0.67
C ALA A 75 -13.00 1.63 -0.71
N GLU A 76 -13.75 2.39 -1.50
CA GLU A 76 -14.10 2.04 -2.88
C GLU A 76 -12.87 2.10 -3.79
N ALA A 77 -12.12 3.21 -3.74
CA ALA A 77 -10.88 3.38 -4.51
C ALA A 77 -9.86 2.28 -4.19
N TYR A 78 -9.70 1.94 -2.90
CA TYR A 78 -8.84 0.83 -2.47
C TYR A 78 -9.25 -0.50 -3.07
N ARG A 79 -10.55 -0.83 -3.07
CA ARG A 79 -11.04 -2.12 -3.61
C ARG A 79 -10.78 -2.22 -5.11
N GLU A 80 -10.92 -1.13 -5.84
CA GLU A 80 -10.60 -1.09 -7.26
C GLU A 80 -9.09 -1.26 -7.48
N GLU A 81 -8.27 -0.50 -6.77
CA GLU A 81 -6.81 -0.56 -6.87
C GLU A 81 -6.28 -1.95 -6.51
N PHE A 82 -6.80 -2.55 -5.45
CA PHE A 82 -6.49 -3.93 -5.06
C PHE A 82 -6.81 -4.92 -6.17
N ARG A 83 -7.97 -4.78 -6.83
CA ARG A 83 -8.36 -5.64 -7.95
C ARG A 83 -7.39 -5.48 -9.14
N ARG A 84 -7.01 -4.23 -9.46
CA ARG A 84 -6.04 -3.95 -10.54
C ARG A 84 -4.66 -4.54 -10.24
N ALA A 85 -4.17 -4.39 -9.01
CA ALA A 85 -2.90 -4.95 -8.58
C ALA A 85 -2.91 -6.49 -8.57
N MET A 86 -4.04 -7.11 -8.18
CA MET A 86 -4.21 -8.56 -8.27
C MET A 86 -4.24 -9.07 -9.71
N ALA A 87 -4.86 -8.34 -10.64
CA ALA A 87 -4.92 -8.70 -12.05
C ALA A 87 -3.55 -8.66 -12.74
N GLN A 88 -2.61 -7.83 -12.28
CA GLN A 88 -1.23 -7.82 -12.81
C GLN A 88 -0.34 -8.93 -12.26
N ARG A 89 -0.77 -9.69 -11.25
CA ARG A 89 -0.02 -10.83 -10.69
C ARG A 89 -0.41 -12.18 -11.28
N GLY A 90 -1.39 -12.22 -12.19
CA GLY A 90 -1.79 -13.41 -12.96
C GLY A 90 -1.29 -13.33 -14.40
#